data_AF-A0A8H7LUJ1-F1
#
_entry.id   AF-A0A8H7LUJ1-F1
#
_cell.length_a   1.000
_cell.length_b   1.000
_cell.length_c   1.000
_cell.angle_alpha   90.00
_cell.angle_beta   90.00
_cell.angle_gamma   90.00
#
_symmetry.space_group_name_H-M   'P 1'
#
loop_
_entity.id
_entity.type
_entity.pdbx_description
1 polymer ?
#
loop_
_entity_poly.entity_id
_entity_poly.type
_entity_poly.pdbx_seq_one_letter_code
_entity_poly.pdbx_strand_id
1 'polypeptide(L)'
;MSTSRDQSRDDINIDAKTQSDRPFDILVKSTQSPAQEAIPAHSECLARGSHVFQSMLELGSLAPLNNTGSASENQLPIIEIDERYEILALLVNLLETPPQLPPATAVSYTPSSAIPSSNDPPGSVLPWPLVTTLLDAADKYDFADDILAVLHAHLRSHASSHPLPVYALASRLGLDLIASHTSSFLLHPPMHQHSIAEIKLLPSATSYHLLLILQTRRLESLKELLENELIFPHDYGACSKHGTASAKSVWEARKTMVLSHVDASSSIADMMNYDEETKQQLKSCAECCLGWDRAVEMMRVSRIISDQGRIIKPLC
;
A
#
# COMPACT_ATOMS: atom_id res chain seq x y z
N MET A 1 13.81 -52.29 -19.84
CA MET A 1 14.33 -50.91 -19.74
C MET A 1 13.21 -50.05 -19.19
N SER A 2 13.48 -49.45 -18.05
CA SER A 2 12.56 -48.79 -17.13
C SER A 2 12.24 -47.36 -17.56
N THR A 3 11.00 -46.91 -17.30
CA THR A 3 10.58 -45.56 -16.82
C THR A 3 9.06 -45.60 -16.69
N SER A 4 8.52 -46.00 -15.55
CA SER A 4 8.13 -45.17 -14.40
C SER A 4 7.01 -44.18 -14.71
N ARG A 5 5.86 -44.44 -14.09
CA ARG A 5 4.69 -43.57 -13.96
C ARG A 5 5.11 -42.29 -13.23
N ASP A 6 4.74 -41.13 -13.76
CA ASP A 6 4.61 -39.91 -12.96
C ASP A 6 3.13 -39.55 -12.85
N GLN A 7 2.58 -39.96 -11.71
CA GLN A 7 1.40 -39.36 -11.10
C GLN A 7 1.91 -38.23 -10.20
N SER A 8 1.68 -36.99 -10.60
CA SER A 8 1.72 -35.80 -9.74
C SER A 8 0.30 -35.22 -9.85
N ARG A 9 -0.62 -35.69 -9.00
CA ARG A 9 -1.01 -35.03 -7.74
C ARG A 9 -1.34 -33.56 -7.96
N ASP A 10 -2.57 -33.37 -8.44
CA ASP A 10 -3.41 -32.24 -8.06
C ASP A 10 -3.56 -32.26 -6.54
N ASP A 11 -2.64 -31.61 -5.82
CA ASP A 11 -2.85 -31.24 -4.42
C ASP A 11 -3.86 -30.08 -4.40
N ILE A 12 -5.12 -30.44 -4.67
CA ILE A 12 -6.27 -29.63 -4.25
C ILE A 12 -6.13 -29.53 -2.74
N ASN A 13 -5.93 -28.31 -2.25
CA ASN A 13 -5.86 -27.95 -0.85
C ASN A 13 -7.16 -28.37 -0.14
N ILE A 14 -7.19 -29.61 0.36
CA ILE A 14 -8.30 -30.21 1.11
C ILE A 14 -8.44 -29.52 2.48
N ASP A 15 -7.35 -28.94 3.01
CA ASP A 15 -7.32 -28.31 4.34
C ASP A 15 -8.20 -27.05 4.44
N ALA A 16 -8.25 -26.23 3.39
CA ALA A 16 -9.04 -25.00 3.39
C ALA A 16 -10.56 -25.22 3.48
N LYS A 17 -11.05 -26.40 3.04
CA LYS A 17 -12.47 -26.73 3.04
C LYS A 17 -12.93 -27.38 4.35
N THR A 18 -12.01 -28.00 5.09
CA THR A 18 -12.27 -28.61 6.41
C THR A 18 -12.22 -27.60 7.56
N GLN A 19 -11.54 -26.46 7.40
CA GLN A 19 -11.48 -25.41 8.43
C GLN A 19 -12.79 -24.62 8.56
N SER A 20 -13.58 -24.47 7.48
CA SER A 20 -14.83 -23.68 7.49
C SER A 20 -16.04 -24.40 8.12
N ASP A 21 -15.94 -25.69 8.42
CA ASP A 21 -17.04 -26.54 8.92
C ASP A 21 -16.80 -27.02 10.37
N ARG A 22 -15.76 -26.50 11.03
CA ARG A 22 -15.46 -26.82 12.43
C ARG A 22 -16.42 -26.04 13.34
N PRO A 23 -16.98 -26.66 14.39
CA PRO A 23 -17.77 -25.92 15.38
C PRO A 23 -16.87 -24.99 16.18
N PHE A 24 -17.39 -23.81 16.50
CA PHE A 24 -16.77 -22.87 17.43
C PHE A 24 -16.49 -23.55 18.78
N ASP A 25 -15.30 -23.29 19.33
CA ASP A 25 -14.81 -23.92 20.55
C ASP A 25 -14.70 -22.93 21.73
N ILE A 26 -15.00 -21.65 21.49
CA ILE A 26 -14.94 -20.60 22.51
C ILE A 26 -15.97 -19.50 22.27
N LEU A 27 -16.38 -18.83 23.34
CA LEU A 27 -17.26 -17.67 23.33
C LEU A 27 -16.51 -16.45 23.87
N VAL A 28 -16.56 -15.34 23.15
CA VAL A 28 -15.92 -14.08 23.56
C VAL A 28 -17.00 -13.06 23.94
N LYS A 29 -16.95 -12.54 25.16
CA LYS A 29 -17.99 -11.67 25.72
C LYS A 29 -17.44 -10.31 26.12
N SER A 30 -18.17 -9.25 25.77
CA SER A 30 -17.88 -7.89 26.23
C SER A 30 -18.36 -7.68 27.67
N THR A 31 -17.48 -7.18 28.55
CA THR A 31 -17.86 -6.75 29.90
C THR A 31 -18.53 -5.37 29.92
N GLN A 32 -18.22 -4.51 28.94
CA GLN A 32 -18.84 -3.18 28.79
C GLN A 32 -20.27 -3.23 28.24
N SER A 33 -20.64 -4.34 27.60
CA SER A 33 -21.96 -4.56 27.01
C SER A 33 -22.53 -5.93 27.43
N PRO A 34 -22.79 -6.13 28.74
CA PRO A 34 -23.11 -7.45 29.29
C PRO A 34 -24.46 -8.01 28.83
N ALA A 35 -25.33 -7.14 28.29
CA ALA A 35 -26.64 -7.49 27.73
C ALA A 35 -26.55 -8.07 26.31
N GLN A 36 -25.41 -7.90 25.62
CA GLN A 36 -25.20 -8.49 24.30
C GLN A 36 -24.75 -9.95 24.41
N GLU A 37 -25.08 -10.73 23.40
CA GLU A 37 -24.72 -12.15 23.33
C GLU A 37 -23.20 -12.32 23.19
N ALA A 38 -22.68 -13.50 23.58
CA ALA A 38 -21.27 -13.79 23.38
C ALA A 38 -21.00 -14.14 21.91
N ILE A 39 -19.86 -13.70 21.40
CA ILE A 39 -19.45 -13.89 20.01
C ILE A 39 -18.74 -15.25 19.90
N PRO A 40 -19.22 -16.19 19.08
CA PRO A 40 -18.58 -17.48 18.90
C PRO A 40 -17.31 -17.36 18.03
N ALA A 41 -16.26 -18.10 18.39
CA ALA A 41 -14.97 -18.06 17.72
C ALA A 41 -14.23 -19.41 17.81
N HIS A 42 -13.12 -19.52 17.09
CA HIS A 42 -12.12 -20.57 17.15
C HIS A 42 -10.89 -20.06 17.91
N SER A 43 -10.59 -20.72 19.03
CA SER A 43 -9.42 -20.43 19.87
C SER A 43 -8.11 -20.40 19.08
N GLU A 44 -7.97 -21.29 18.09
CA GLU A 44 -6.83 -21.36 17.18
C GLU A 44 -6.67 -20.09 16.33
N CYS A 45 -7.77 -19.56 15.77
CA CYS A 45 -7.74 -18.33 14.97
C CYS A 45 -7.37 -17.12 15.83
N LEU A 46 -7.97 -17.00 17.01
CA LEU A 46 -7.68 -15.93 17.97
C LEU A 46 -6.21 -15.96 18.41
N ALA A 47 -5.68 -17.14 18.80
CA ALA A 47 -4.29 -17.30 19.22
C ALA A 47 -3.29 -17.04 18.09
N ARG A 48 -3.61 -17.48 16.87
CA ARG A 48 -2.73 -17.25 15.70
C ARG A 48 -2.66 -15.77 15.32
N GLY A 49 -3.79 -15.07 15.37
CA GLY A 49 -3.85 -13.68 14.92
C GLY A 49 -3.49 -12.62 15.97
N SER A 50 -3.39 -12.99 17.25
CA SER A 50 -3.09 -12.06 18.34
C SER A 50 -2.34 -12.73 19.49
N HIS A 51 -1.19 -12.14 19.87
CA HIS A 51 -0.38 -12.62 20.97
C HIS A 51 -1.05 -12.41 22.34
N VAL A 52 -1.89 -11.38 22.47
CA VAL A 52 -2.70 -11.17 23.68
C VAL A 52 -3.72 -12.30 23.85
N PHE A 53 -4.47 -12.63 22.79
CA PHE A 53 -5.42 -13.75 22.84
C PHE A 53 -4.72 -15.08 23.09
N GLN A 54 -3.58 -15.32 22.45
CA GLN A 54 -2.73 -16.48 22.72
C GLN A 54 -2.39 -16.58 24.21
N SER A 55 -1.86 -15.49 24.80
CA SER A 55 -1.48 -15.45 26.21
C SER A 55 -2.69 -15.67 27.14
N MET A 56 -3.85 -15.09 26.82
CA MET A 56 -5.08 -15.28 27.60
C MET A 56 -5.54 -16.75 27.59
N LEU A 57 -5.47 -17.41 26.43
CA LEU A 57 -5.84 -18.82 26.26
C LEU A 57 -4.88 -19.76 26.99
N GLU A 58 -3.58 -19.49 26.93
CA GLU A 58 -2.56 -20.25 27.64
C GLU A 58 -2.73 -20.13 29.17
N LEU A 59 -2.97 -18.92 29.69
CA LEU A 59 -3.22 -18.69 31.11
C LEU A 59 -4.54 -19.32 31.58
N GLY A 60 -5.60 -19.27 30.76
CA GLY A 60 -6.87 -19.92 31.04
C GLY A 60 -6.76 -21.45 31.10
N SER A 61 -5.88 -22.02 30.28
CA SER A 61 -5.61 -23.47 30.25
C SER A 61 -4.79 -23.95 31.45
N LEU A 62 -4.05 -23.04 32.11
CA LEU A 62 -3.22 -23.32 33.28
C LEU A 62 -3.96 -23.15 34.62
N ALA A 63 -5.21 -22.67 34.62
CA ALA A 63 -6.02 -22.57 35.83
C ALA A 63 -6.21 -23.98 36.44
N PRO A 64 -5.75 -24.23 37.68
CA PRO A 64 -5.89 -25.55 38.27
C PRO A 64 -7.36 -25.91 38.41
N LEU A 65 -7.68 -27.17 38.08
CA LEU A 65 -8.89 -27.92 38.40
C LEU A 65 -9.18 -27.92 39.92
N ASN A 66 -9.43 -26.76 40.50
CA ASN A 66 -9.84 -26.57 41.88
C ASN A 66 -11.06 -25.65 41.89
N ASN A 67 -12.12 -26.09 41.23
CA ASN A 67 -13.47 -25.69 41.59
C ASN A 67 -14.38 -26.91 41.42
N THR A 68 -14.47 -27.68 42.50
CA THR A 68 -15.59 -28.59 42.77
C THR A 68 -16.88 -27.76 42.82
N GLY A 69 -17.56 -27.68 41.69
CA GLY A 69 -18.84 -26.99 41.57
C GLY A 69 -19.43 -27.19 40.19
N SER A 70 -20.05 -28.35 39.97
CA SER A 70 -21.08 -28.61 38.95
C SER A 70 -21.09 -27.71 37.70
N ALA A 71 -20.02 -27.74 36.90
CA ALA A 71 -20.05 -27.15 35.56
C ALA A 71 -20.72 -28.15 34.62
N SER A 72 -21.84 -27.73 34.01
CA SER A 72 -22.52 -28.49 32.96
C SER A 72 -21.52 -28.81 31.84
N GLU A 73 -21.31 -30.09 31.53
CA GLU A 73 -20.33 -30.60 30.55
C GLU A 73 -20.55 -30.10 29.10
N ASN A 74 -21.53 -29.23 28.85
CA ASN A 74 -21.92 -28.74 27.52
C ASN A 74 -21.73 -27.23 27.30
N GLN A 75 -21.08 -26.51 28.22
CA GLN A 75 -20.92 -25.06 28.08
C GLN A 75 -19.52 -24.71 27.55
N LEU A 76 -19.47 -24.06 26.38
CA LEU A 76 -18.22 -23.58 25.80
C LEU A 76 -17.51 -22.62 26.77
N PRO A 77 -16.16 -22.64 26.82
CA PRO A 77 -15.40 -21.68 27.60
C PRO A 77 -15.71 -20.24 27.16
N ILE A 78 -15.82 -19.33 28.13
CA ILE A 78 -16.12 -17.92 27.91
C ILE A 78 -14.91 -17.08 28.29
N ILE A 79 -14.44 -16.23 27.37
CA ILE A 79 -13.46 -15.18 27.64
C ILE A 79 -14.19 -13.85 27.74
N GLU A 80 -14.01 -13.16 28.87
CA GLU A 80 -14.55 -11.82 29.09
C GLU A 80 -13.49 -10.75 28.77
N ILE A 81 -13.85 -9.78 27.92
CA ILE A 81 -12.96 -8.70 27.46
C ILE A 81 -13.59 -7.35 27.74
N ASP A 82 -12.79 -6.45 28.32
CA ASP A 82 -13.14 -5.05 28.53
C ASP A 82 -12.98 -4.23 27.24
N GLU A 83 -13.98 -4.37 26.38
CA GLU A 83 -14.09 -3.70 25.10
C GLU A 83 -15.57 -3.48 24.74
N ARG A 84 -15.88 -2.44 23.96
CA ARG A 84 -17.24 -2.29 23.41
C ARG A 84 -17.57 -3.43 22.46
N TYR A 85 -18.82 -3.90 22.48
CA TYR A 85 -19.24 -5.05 21.68
C TYR A 85 -18.93 -4.88 20.19
N GLU A 86 -19.13 -3.68 19.62
CA GLU A 86 -18.93 -3.45 18.20
C GLU A 86 -17.45 -3.61 17.79
N ILE A 87 -16.54 -3.16 18.63
CA ILE A 87 -15.08 -3.30 18.41
C ILE A 87 -14.66 -4.75 18.60
N LEU A 88 -15.20 -5.40 19.62
CA LEU A 88 -14.93 -6.80 19.90
C LEU A 88 -15.42 -7.71 18.77
N ALA A 89 -16.59 -7.44 18.21
CA ALA A 89 -17.11 -8.16 17.05
C ALA A 89 -16.24 -7.96 15.81
N LEU A 90 -15.79 -6.74 15.53
CA LEU A 90 -14.86 -6.46 14.43
C LEU A 90 -13.52 -7.19 14.61
N LEU A 91 -13.00 -7.21 15.84
CA LEU A 91 -11.77 -7.89 16.20
C LEU A 91 -11.89 -9.40 15.99
N VAL A 92 -12.93 -10.03 16.56
CA VAL A 92 -13.14 -11.49 16.40
C VAL A 92 -13.32 -11.83 14.92
N ASN A 93 -14.13 -11.07 14.17
CA ASN A 93 -14.31 -11.29 12.74
C ASN A 93 -13.01 -11.15 11.94
N LEU A 94 -12.16 -10.17 12.28
CA LEU A 94 -10.85 -10.00 11.63
C LEU A 94 -9.93 -11.21 11.86
N LEU A 95 -9.90 -11.74 13.08
CA LEU A 95 -9.02 -12.86 13.43
C LEU A 95 -9.54 -14.20 12.90
N GLU A 96 -10.87 -14.39 12.90
CA GLU A 96 -11.54 -15.57 12.34
C GLU A 96 -11.44 -15.63 10.82
N THR A 97 -11.72 -14.52 10.16
CA THR A 97 -11.77 -14.43 8.70
C THR A 97 -11.07 -13.17 8.25
N PRO A 98 -9.72 -13.18 8.22
CA PRO A 98 -8.95 -12.04 7.73
C PRO A 98 -9.41 -11.64 6.33
N PRO A 99 -9.58 -10.33 6.05
CA PRO A 99 -10.00 -9.88 4.74
C PRO A 99 -8.94 -10.25 3.71
N GLN A 100 -9.40 -10.48 2.47
CA GLN A 100 -8.47 -10.72 1.36
C GLN A 100 -7.60 -9.48 1.14
N LEU A 101 -6.39 -9.69 0.62
CA LEU A 101 -5.54 -8.59 0.18
C LEU A 101 -6.29 -7.74 -0.85
N PRO A 102 -6.17 -6.40 -0.78
CA PRO A 102 -6.78 -5.54 -1.77
C PRO A 102 -6.21 -5.86 -3.16
N PRO A 103 -7.00 -5.70 -4.24
CA PRO A 103 -6.53 -5.91 -5.59
C PRO A 103 -5.30 -5.03 -5.83
N ALA A 104 -4.29 -5.59 -6.48
CA ALA A 104 -3.12 -4.83 -6.87
C ALA A 104 -3.60 -3.60 -7.65
N THR A 105 -3.30 -2.41 -7.13
CA THR A 105 -3.57 -1.15 -7.82
C THR A 105 -2.61 -1.10 -9.01
N ALA A 106 -2.99 -1.75 -10.11
CA ALA A 106 -2.28 -1.60 -11.37
C ALA A 106 -2.40 -0.12 -11.73
N VAL A 107 -1.28 0.59 -11.67
CA VAL A 107 -1.16 1.92 -12.28
C VAL A 107 -1.14 1.70 -13.79
N SER A 108 -2.29 1.29 -14.34
CA SER A 108 -2.52 1.14 -15.76
C SER A 108 -2.75 2.54 -16.31
N TYR A 109 -1.72 3.15 -16.90
CA TYR A 109 -1.91 4.28 -17.80
C TYR A 109 -2.65 3.75 -19.04
N THR A 110 -3.98 3.67 -18.97
CA THR A 110 -4.82 3.50 -20.16
C THR A 110 -5.32 4.89 -20.55
N PRO A 111 -4.95 5.41 -21.74
CA PRO A 111 -5.51 6.65 -22.22
C PRO A 111 -6.99 6.42 -22.55
N SER A 112 -7.85 7.05 -21.75
CA SER A 112 -9.25 7.40 -22.01
C SER A 112 -10.25 6.31 -22.45
N SER A 113 -11.40 6.33 -21.79
CA SER A 113 -12.67 5.69 -22.15
C SER A 113 -12.77 4.16 -22.02
N ALA A 114 -13.04 3.70 -20.80
CA ALA A 114 -14.00 2.62 -20.60
C ALA A 114 -14.69 2.77 -19.23
N ILE A 115 -16.02 2.84 -19.27
CA ILE A 115 -16.92 2.83 -18.11
C ILE A 115 -16.72 1.48 -17.38
N PRO A 116 -16.60 1.43 -16.05
CA PRO A 116 -16.60 0.14 -15.36
C PRO A 116 -18.02 -0.44 -15.36
N SER A 117 -18.22 -1.50 -16.13
CA SER A 117 -19.39 -2.36 -15.98
C SER A 117 -19.36 -3.02 -14.60
N SER A 118 -20.35 -2.66 -13.79
CA SER A 118 -20.80 -3.40 -12.61
C SER A 118 -21.02 -4.86 -12.94
N ASN A 119 -20.32 -5.76 -12.23
CA ASN A 119 -20.75 -7.10 -11.82
C ASN A 119 -19.68 -7.68 -10.86
N ASP A 120 -19.95 -7.59 -9.54
CA ASP A 120 -19.23 -8.10 -8.35
C ASP A 120 -17.70 -7.87 -8.21
N PRO A 121 -17.22 -7.29 -7.08
CA PRO A 121 -15.91 -6.66 -7.05
C PRO A 121 -14.75 -7.65 -6.81
N PRO A 122 -13.61 -7.51 -7.50
CA PRO A 122 -12.36 -8.15 -7.12
C PRO A 122 -11.87 -7.55 -5.79
N GLY A 123 -11.88 -8.33 -4.70
CA GLY A 123 -11.33 -7.97 -3.38
C GLY A 123 -11.76 -6.59 -2.85
N SER A 124 -12.86 -6.49 -2.09
CA SER A 124 -13.27 -5.19 -1.54
C SER A 124 -12.21 -4.63 -0.58
N VAL A 125 -11.69 -3.44 -0.90
CA VAL A 125 -10.88 -2.66 0.04
C VAL A 125 -11.67 -2.41 1.31
N LEU A 126 -11.08 -2.68 2.48
CA LEU A 126 -11.71 -2.37 3.76
C LEU A 126 -12.04 -0.86 3.84
N PRO A 127 -13.27 -0.48 4.21
CA PRO A 127 -13.64 0.92 4.39
C PRO A 127 -12.71 1.69 5.35
N TRP A 128 -12.44 2.95 5.02
CA TRP A 128 -11.50 3.80 5.75
C TRP A 128 -11.70 3.80 7.29
N PRO A 129 -12.91 4.01 7.83
CA PRO A 129 -13.09 4.02 9.29
C PRO A 129 -12.76 2.68 9.95
N LEU A 130 -13.02 1.57 9.24
CA LEU A 130 -12.73 0.23 9.76
C LEU A 130 -11.23 -0.03 9.82
N VAL A 131 -10.48 0.34 8.78
CA VAL A 131 -9.01 0.20 8.77
C VAL A 131 -8.38 0.97 9.93
N THR A 132 -8.81 2.22 10.16
CA THR A 132 -8.29 3.02 11.27
C THR A 132 -8.58 2.39 12.62
N THR A 133 -9.82 1.92 12.83
CA THR A 133 -10.22 1.29 14.09
C THR A 133 -9.48 -0.03 14.35
N LEU A 134 -9.29 -0.85 13.32
CA LEU A 134 -8.56 -2.12 13.45
C LEU A 134 -7.07 -1.90 13.70
N LEU A 135 -6.46 -0.86 13.11
CA LEU A 135 -5.07 -0.50 13.38
C LEU A 135 -4.88 0.11 14.78
N ASP A 136 -5.83 0.89 15.29
CA ASP A 136 -5.81 1.34 16.68
C ASP A 136 -5.92 0.16 17.67
N ALA A 137 -6.69 -0.86 17.31
CA ALA A 137 -6.81 -2.09 18.11
C ALA A 137 -5.55 -2.97 18.04
N ALA A 138 -4.80 -2.91 16.94
CA ALA A 138 -3.64 -3.77 16.72
C ALA A 138 -2.55 -3.62 17.79
N ASP A 139 -2.33 -2.40 18.29
CA ASP A 139 -1.41 -2.14 19.41
C ASP A 139 -1.91 -2.73 20.73
N LYS A 140 -3.23 -2.57 21.01
CA LYS A 140 -3.86 -3.09 22.25
C LYS A 140 -3.84 -4.62 22.31
N TYR A 141 -4.03 -5.29 21.18
CA TYR A 141 -4.17 -6.74 21.11
C TYR A 141 -2.93 -7.44 20.53
N ASP A 142 -1.87 -6.71 20.23
CA ASP A 142 -0.61 -7.23 19.70
C ASP A 142 -0.83 -8.23 18.54
N PHE A 143 -1.34 -7.71 17.43
CA PHE A 143 -1.67 -8.52 16.26
C PHE A 143 -0.42 -9.15 15.65
N ALA A 144 -0.58 -10.38 15.15
CA ALA A 144 0.45 -11.07 14.41
C ALA A 144 0.81 -10.34 13.10
N ASP A 145 2.06 -10.51 12.66
CA ASP A 145 2.63 -9.82 11.51
C ASP A 145 1.84 -10.03 10.20
N ASP A 146 1.22 -11.20 10.02
CA ASP A 146 0.41 -11.53 8.86
C ASP A 146 -0.90 -10.71 8.81
N ILE A 147 -1.57 -10.57 9.95
CA ILE A 147 -2.76 -9.72 10.10
C ILE A 147 -2.37 -8.25 9.88
N LEU A 148 -1.27 -7.80 10.49
CA LEU A 148 -0.74 -6.45 10.30
C LEU A 148 -0.41 -6.17 8.83
N ALA A 149 0.22 -7.11 8.12
CA ALA A 149 0.54 -6.96 6.70
C ALA A 149 -0.72 -6.77 5.84
N VAL A 150 -1.80 -7.49 6.14
CA VAL A 150 -3.10 -7.31 5.47
C VAL A 150 -3.69 -5.94 5.75
N LEU A 151 -3.73 -5.50 7.02
CA LEU A 151 -4.24 -4.18 7.39
C LEU A 151 -3.40 -3.05 6.78
N HIS A 152 -2.08 -3.20 6.72
CA HIS A 152 -1.16 -2.28 6.06
C HIS A 152 -1.40 -2.19 4.54
N ALA A 153 -1.71 -3.31 3.88
CA ALA A 153 -2.08 -3.31 2.47
C ALA A 153 -3.39 -2.53 2.23
N HIS A 154 -4.40 -2.75 3.07
CA HIS A 154 -5.66 -2.00 3.02
C HIS A 154 -5.44 -0.51 3.32
N LEU A 155 -4.64 -0.16 4.32
CA LEU A 155 -4.24 1.24 4.60
C LEU A 155 -3.60 1.89 3.36
N ARG A 156 -2.63 1.19 2.73
CA ARG A 156 -1.94 1.69 1.53
C ARG A 156 -2.90 1.91 0.36
N SER A 157 -3.95 1.09 0.22
CA SER A 157 -4.92 1.24 -0.87
C SER A 157 -5.73 2.55 -0.80
N HIS A 158 -5.83 3.18 0.37
CA HIS A 158 -6.47 4.48 0.58
C HIS A 158 -5.54 5.67 0.30
N ALA A 159 -4.25 5.43 -0.03
CA ALA A 159 -3.25 6.49 -0.13
C ALA A 159 -3.61 7.58 -1.15
N SER A 160 -4.30 7.24 -2.25
CA SER A 160 -4.69 8.22 -3.27
C SER A 160 -5.98 8.97 -2.93
N SER A 161 -6.94 8.33 -2.26
CA SER A 161 -8.24 8.92 -1.92
C SER A 161 -8.22 9.73 -0.63
N HIS A 162 -7.39 9.31 0.34
CA HIS A 162 -7.26 9.92 1.67
C HIS A 162 -5.79 10.18 2.03
N PRO A 163 -5.04 10.93 1.20
CA PRO A 163 -3.58 10.99 1.31
C PRO A 163 -3.10 11.57 2.65
N LEU A 164 -3.72 12.66 3.14
CA LEU A 164 -3.28 13.29 4.37
C LEU A 164 -3.61 12.45 5.62
N PRO A 165 -4.84 11.92 5.78
CA PRO A 165 -5.15 10.98 6.85
C PRO A 165 -4.28 9.71 6.84
N VAL A 166 -4.03 9.11 5.67
CA VAL A 166 -3.18 7.92 5.53
C VAL A 166 -1.75 8.23 5.92
N TYR A 167 -1.19 9.34 5.45
CA TYR A 167 0.17 9.76 5.79
C TYR A 167 0.31 10.02 7.30
N ALA A 168 -0.67 10.72 7.90
CA ALA A 168 -0.68 11.00 9.33
C ALA A 168 -0.70 9.70 10.16
N LEU A 169 -1.55 8.75 9.79
CA LEU A 169 -1.67 7.47 10.46
C LEU A 169 -0.40 6.62 10.30
N ALA A 170 0.11 6.51 9.07
CA ALA A 170 1.36 5.80 8.80
C ALA A 170 2.54 6.40 9.58
N SER A 171 2.61 7.73 9.67
CA SER A 171 3.65 8.42 10.45
C SER A 171 3.52 8.15 11.96
N ARG A 172 2.28 8.11 12.50
CA ARG A 172 2.03 7.78 13.91
C ARG A 172 2.45 6.36 14.25
N LEU A 173 2.25 5.43 13.31
CA LEU A 173 2.55 4.00 13.47
C LEU A 173 3.98 3.61 13.04
N GLY A 174 4.82 4.56 12.60
CA GLY A 174 6.18 4.28 12.14
C GLY A 174 6.26 3.48 10.82
N LEU A 175 5.22 3.55 9.98
CA LEU A 175 5.12 2.81 8.71
C LEU A 175 5.77 3.59 7.56
N ASP A 176 7.09 3.73 7.61
CA ASP A 176 7.87 4.61 6.73
C ASP A 176 7.63 4.37 5.23
N LEU A 177 7.50 3.12 4.80
CA LEU A 177 7.25 2.78 3.39
C LEU A 177 5.87 3.25 2.91
N ILE A 178 4.86 3.18 3.78
CA ILE A 178 3.51 3.65 3.47
C ILE A 178 3.47 5.18 3.53
N ALA A 179 4.11 5.79 4.53
CA ALA A 179 4.24 7.24 4.63
C ALA A 179 4.95 7.82 3.39
N SER A 180 6.09 7.24 3.00
CA SER A 180 6.82 7.64 1.79
C SER A 180 5.98 7.49 0.53
N HIS A 181 5.29 6.36 0.34
CA HIS A 181 4.40 6.17 -0.80
C HIS A 181 3.27 7.21 -0.82
N THR A 182 2.61 7.41 0.32
CA THR A 182 1.46 8.31 0.45
C THR A 182 1.85 9.77 0.25
N SER A 183 3.06 10.17 0.64
CA SER A 183 3.57 11.52 0.42
C SER A 183 3.56 11.96 -1.05
N SER A 184 3.60 11.00 -1.99
CA SER A 184 3.51 11.28 -3.43
C SER A 184 2.14 11.81 -3.87
N PHE A 185 1.08 11.56 -3.10
CA PHE A 185 -0.27 12.08 -3.35
C PHE A 185 -0.53 13.41 -2.62
N LEU A 186 0.41 13.88 -1.80
CA LEU A 186 0.34 15.15 -1.06
C LEU A 186 1.11 16.30 -1.74
N LEU A 187 1.41 16.12 -3.03
CA LEU A 187 2.14 17.11 -3.82
C LEU A 187 1.22 18.21 -4.36
N HIS A 188 -0.07 17.89 -4.51
CA HIS A 188 -1.09 18.83 -4.93
C HIS A 188 -2.39 18.61 -4.14
N PRO A 189 -2.94 19.63 -3.46
CA PRO A 189 -2.38 20.97 -3.30
C PRO A 189 -1.12 20.98 -2.41
N PRO A 190 -0.25 22.00 -2.52
CA PRO A 190 0.88 22.17 -1.60
C PRO A 190 0.48 22.27 -0.13
N MET A 191 1.36 21.84 0.78
CA MET A 191 1.08 21.79 2.23
C MET A 191 0.58 23.11 2.85
N HIS A 192 1.01 24.26 2.33
CA HIS A 192 0.59 25.58 2.82
C HIS A 192 -0.87 25.94 2.45
N GLN A 193 -1.51 25.20 1.55
CA GLN A 193 -2.89 25.42 1.13
C GLN A 193 -3.89 24.58 1.94
N HIS A 194 -3.42 23.61 2.72
CA HIS A 194 -4.28 22.85 3.62
C HIS A 194 -4.72 23.71 4.81
N SER A 195 -5.95 23.49 5.23
CA SER A 195 -6.51 24.16 6.40
C SER A 195 -5.80 23.74 7.69
N ILE A 196 -5.90 24.58 8.71
CA ILE A 196 -5.37 24.25 10.05
C ILE A 196 -6.02 22.97 10.60
N ALA A 197 -7.30 22.71 10.29
CA ALA A 197 -8.00 21.51 10.73
C ALA A 197 -7.41 20.24 10.11
N GLU A 198 -7.03 20.29 8.84
CA GLU A 198 -6.37 19.18 8.13
C GLU A 198 -4.94 18.97 8.63
N ILE A 199 -4.15 20.03 8.79
CA ILE A 199 -2.79 19.95 9.30
C ILE A 199 -2.74 19.36 10.72
N LYS A 200 -3.76 19.63 11.55
CA LYS A 200 -3.90 19.04 12.89
C LYS A 200 -4.05 17.51 12.90
N LEU A 201 -4.34 16.88 11.75
CA LEU A 201 -4.34 15.42 11.66
C LEU A 201 -2.93 14.84 11.82
N LEU A 202 -1.89 15.60 11.46
CA LEU A 202 -0.52 15.16 11.58
C LEU A 202 -0.14 15.01 13.06
N PRO A 203 0.47 13.87 13.45
CA PRO A 203 0.70 13.56 14.86
C PRO A 203 1.71 14.50 15.53
N SER A 204 2.60 15.14 14.77
CA SER A 204 3.63 16.02 15.31
C SER A 204 4.20 16.99 14.27
N ALA A 205 4.87 18.06 14.73
CA ALA A 205 5.67 18.93 13.86
C ALA A 205 6.78 18.15 13.12
N THR A 206 7.35 17.12 13.75
CA THR A 206 8.31 16.22 13.12
C THR A 206 7.70 15.49 11.93
N SER A 207 6.48 14.98 12.04
CA SER A 207 5.80 14.29 10.92
C SER A 207 5.54 15.22 9.73
N TYR A 208 5.23 16.49 10.00
CA TYR A 208 5.13 17.52 8.96
C TYR A 208 6.48 17.82 8.31
N HIS A 209 7.55 17.95 9.10
CA HIS A 209 8.88 18.19 8.56
C HIS A 209 9.39 17.03 7.71
N LEU A 210 9.16 15.79 8.13
CA LEU A 210 9.48 14.58 7.36
C LEU A 210 8.75 14.56 6.01
N LEU A 211 7.50 15.05 5.95
CA LEU A 211 6.77 15.17 4.70
C LEU A 211 7.49 16.11 3.73
N LEU A 212 7.92 17.27 4.22
CA LEU A 212 8.67 18.24 3.41
C LEU A 212 10.02 17.67 2.93
N ILE A 213 10.71 16.90 3.78
CA ILE A 213 11.94 16.20 3.39
C ILE A 213 11.66 15.20 2.26
N LEU A 214 10.60 14.40 2.38
CA LEU A 214 10.22 13.43 1.34
C LEU A 214 9.90 14.13 0.00
N GLN A 215 9.17 15.25 0.05
CA GLN A 215 8.87 16.05 -1.14
C GLN A 215 10.12 16.66 -1.77
N THR A 216 11.05 17.14 -0.94
CA THR A 216 12.34 17.70 -1.40
C THR A 216 13.20 16.62 -2.05
N ARG A 217 13.35 15.46 -1.40
CA ARG A 217 14.09 14.32 -1.96
C ARG A 217 13.50 13.82 -3.27
N ARG A 218 12.17 13.83 -3.40
CA ARG A 218 11.50 13.49 -4.65
C ARG A 218 11.89 14.46 -5.76
N LEU A 219 11.88 15.77 -5.48
CA LEU A 219 12.34 16.79 -6.44
C LEU A 219 13.81 16.60 -6.82
N GLU A 220 14.68 16.36 -5.84
CA GLU A 220 16.11 16.09 -6.08
C GLU A 220 16.30 14.85 -6.96
N SER A 221 15.59 13.76 -6.67
CA SER A 221 15.66 12.52 -7.46
C SER A 221 15.15 12.72 -8.89
N LEU A 222 14.11 13.52 -9.07
CA LEU A 222 13.58 13.89 -10.39
C LEU A 222 14.63 14.69 -11.18
N LYS A 223 15.27 15.69 -10.54
CA LYS A 223 16.35 16.47 -11.15
C LYS A 223 17.55 15.60 -11.50
N GLU A 224 17.99 14.75 -10.57
CA GLU A 224 19.10 13.83 -10.77
C GLU A 224 18.84 12.87 -11.95
N LEU A 225 17.62 12.32 -12.06
CA LEU A 225 17.21 11.44 -13.16
C LEU A 225 17.30 12.16 -14.52
N LEU A 226 16.92 13.43 -14.56
CA LEU A 226 16.98 14.24 -15.78
C LEU A 226 18.42 14.67 -16.10
N GLU A 227 19.22 15.02 -15.09
CA GLU A 227 20.61 15.46 -15.22
C GLU A 227 21.56 14.33 -15.65
N ASN A 228 21.43 13.14 -15.05
CA ASN A 228 22.40 12.06 -15.20
C ASN A 228 22.20 11.17 -16.44
N GLU A 229 21.31 11.53 -17.37
CA GLU A 229 21.13 10.89 -18.69
C GLU A 229 21.14 9.34 -18.72
N LEU A 230 20.84 8.67 -17.60
CA LEU A 230 20.83 7.20 -17.49
C LEU A 230 19.79 6.52 -18.41
N ILE A 231 18.97 7.35 -19.06
CA ILE A 231 17.85 7.00 -19.94
C ILE A 231 18.30 6.94 -21.41
N PHE A 232 19.50 7.44 -21.75
CA PHE A 232 20.00 7.53 -23.14
C PHE A 232 21.19 6.61 -23.41
N PRO A 233 20.97 5.38 -23.92
CA PRO A 233 22.08 4.55 -24.39
C PRO A 233 22.72 5.11 -25.68
N HIS A 234 24.05 5.22 -25.70
CA HIS A 234 24.96 5.24 -26.86
C HIS A 234 24.38 5.74 -28.21
N ASP A 235 24.58 7.03 -28.53
CA ASP A 235 24.20 7.67 -29.80
C ASP A 235 22.69 7.70 -30.10
N TYR A 236 21.86 7.56 -29.06
CA TYR A 236 20.43 7.74 -29.16
C TYR A 236 20.05 9.07 -29.83
N GLY A 237 19.18 9.01 -30.85
CA GLY A 237 18.84 10.19 -31.66
C GLY A 237 19.80 10.49 -32.82
N ALA A 238 20.75 9.60 -33.12
CA ALA A 238 21.54 9.67 -34.34
C ALA A 238 20.64 9.55 -35.58
N CYS A 239 20.39 10.68 -36.23
CA CYS A 239 19.66 10.70 -37.49
C CYS A 239 20.64 10.58 -38.65
N SER A 240 20.33 9.70 -39.60
CA SER A 240 21.12 9.51 -40.83
C SER A 240 21.34 10.81 -41.62
N LYS A 241 20.40 11.76 -41.51
CA LYS A 241 20.38 13.05 -42.24
C LYS A 241 20.98 14.22 -41.46
N HIS A 242 20.92 14.18 -40.13
CA HIS A 242 21.24 15.34 -39.28
C HIS A 242 22.34 15.06 -38.24
N GLY A 243 22.83 13.82 -38.16
CA GLY A 243 23.74 13.37 -37.12
C GLY A 243 23.09 13.44 -35.73
N THR A 244 23.94 13.51 -34.71
CA THR A 244 23.54 13.57 -33.28
C THR A 244 23.59 14.99 -32.71
N ALA A 245 24.48 15.87 -33.21
CA ALA A 245 24.77 17.16 -32.59
C ALA A 245 23.58 18.12 -32.55
N SER A 246 22.80 18.21 -33.62
CA SER A 246 21.65 19.12 -33.70
C SER A 246 20.52 18.70 -32.76
N ALA A 247 20.19 17.40 -32.72
CA ALA A 247 19.15 16.87 -31.84
C ALA A 247 19.57 16.98 -30.37
N LYS A 248 20.85 16.70 -30.07
CA LYS A 248 21.41 16.86 -28.72
C LYS A 248 21.33 18.30 -28.22
N SER A 249 21.66 19.28 -29.06
CA SER A 249 21.54 20.70 -28.68
C SER A 249 20.10 21.10 -28.30
N VAL A 250 19.12 20.67 -29.10
CA VAL A 250 17.69 20.92 -28.83
C VAL A 250 17.24 20.22 -27.54
N TRP A 251 17.70 18.98 -27.33
CA TRP A 251 17.46 18.22 -26.10
C TRP A 251 18.01 18.93 -24.86
N GLU A 252 19.28 19.36 -24.91
CA GLU A 252 19.92 20.08 -23.80
C GLU A 252 19.22 21.41 -23.48
N ALA A 253 18.78 22.14 -24.50
CA ALA A 253 18.03 23.37 -24.32
C ALA A 253 16.69 23.12 -23.60
N ARG A 254 15.94 22.09 -24.04
CA ARG A 254 14.69 21.69 -23.36
C ARG A 254 14.95 21.20 -21.95
N LYS A 255 15.97 20.36 -21.75
CA LYS A 255 16.39 19.83 -20.44
C LYS A 255 16.64 20.97 -19.45
N THR A 256 17.40 21.99 -19.87
CA THR A 256 17.69 23.17 -19.05
C THR A 256 16.42 23.94 -18.67
N MET A 257 15.49 24.10 -19.63
CA MET A 257 14.20 24.74 -19.37
C MET A 257 13.37 23.92 -18.37
N VAL A 258 13.28 22.60 -18.55
CA VAL A 258 12.52 21.73 -17.65
C VAL A 258 13.12 21.70 -16.24
N LEU A 259 14.45 21.61 -16.11
CA LEU A 259 15.14 21.63 -14.80
C LEU A 259 14.86 22.89 -13.97
N SER A 260 14.60 24.03 -14.62
CA SER A 260 14.27 25.28 -13.93
C SER A 260 12.81 25.38 -13.48
N HIS A 261 11.92 24.55 -14.03
CA HIS A 261 10.48 24.59 -13.75
C HIS A 261 9.93 23.33 -13.09
N VAL A 262 10.73 22.25 -12.99
CA VAL A 262 10.29 20.99 -12.39
C VAL A 262 10.03 21.17 -10.90
N ASP A 263 8.88 20.66 -10.45
CA ASP A 263 8.53 20.50 -9.04
C ASP A 263 8.35 19.02 -8.67
N ALA A 264 8.12 18.74 -7.39
CA ALA A 264 7.99 17.37 -6.91
C ALA A 264 6.77 16.61 -7.52
N SER A 265 5.73 17.35 -7.94
CA SER A 265 4.49 16.83 -8.55
C SER A 265 4.61 16.58 -10.05
N SER A 266 5.62 17.20 -10.67
CA SER A 266 5.77 17.27 -12.12
C SER A 266 6.02 15.91 -12.76
N SER A 267 5.48 15.75 -13.97
CA SER A 267 5.83 14.65 -14.86
C SER A 267 6.94 15.12 -15.79
N ILE A 268 8.20 14.73 -15.51
CA ILE A 268 9.34 15.09 -16.37
C ILE A 268 9.10 14.68 -17.82
N ALA A 269 8.54 13.49 -18.05
CA ALA A 269 8.24 13.01 -19.39
C ALA A 269 7.27 13.96 -20.12
N ASP A 270 6.21 14.42 -19.46
CA ASP A 270 5.25 15.32 -20.10
C ASP A 270 5.83 16.73 -20.31
N MET A 271 6.71 17.19 -19.42
CA MET A 271 7.44 18.46 -19.61
C MET A 271 8.48 18.38 -20.73
N MET A 272 9.14 17.23 -20.87
CA MET A 272 10.12 16.95 -21.92
C MET A 272 9.45 16.63 -23.25
N ASN A 273 8.13 16.43 -23.31
CA ASN A 273 7.43 16.23 -24.57
C ASN A 273 7.64 17.44 -25.49
N TYR A 274 7.89 17.20 -26.78
CA TYR A 274 8.16 18.30 -27.72
C TYR A 274 6.85 18.98 -28.13
N ASP A 275 6.89 20.30 -28.25
CA ASP A 275 5.86 21.12 -28.87
C ASP A 275 6.17 21.33 -30.37
N GLU A 276 5.26 22.00 -31.10
CA GLU A 276 5.44 22.28 -32.52
C GLU A 276 6.68 23.16 -32.80
N GLU A 277 7.08 24.01 -31.85
CA GLU A 277 8.32 24.78 -31.96
C GLU A 277 9.56 23.87 -31.92
N THR A 278 9.63 22.99 -30.93
CA THR A 278 10.71 22.02 -30.77
C THR A 278 10.78 21.08 -31.99
N LYS A 279 9.63 20.65 -32.52
CA LYS A 279 9.54 19.86 -33.75
C LYS A 279 10.11 20.60 -34.96
N GLN A 280 9.83 21.90 -35.07
CA GLN A 280 10.41 22.75 -36.11
C GLN A 280 11.92 22.91 -35.95
N GLN A 281 12.44 23.01 -34.71
CA GLN A 281 13.88 23.00 -34.44
C GLN A 281 14.56 21.68 -34.84
N LEU A 282 13.83 20.56 -34.74
CA LEU A 282 14.22 19.25 -35.30
C LEU A 282 14.00 19.13 -36.82
N LYS A 283 13.73 20.26 -37.50
CA LYS A 283 13.45 20.35 -38.95
C LYS A 283 12.30 19.45 -39.41
N SER A 284 11.35 19.15 -38.52
CA SER A 284 10.24 18.23 -38.76
C SER A 284 10.70 16.86 -39.27
N CYS A 285 11.91 16.43 -38.87
CA CYS A 285 12.48 15.16 -39.27
C CYS A 285 11.83 14.00 -38.51
N ALA A 286 11.19 13.08 -39.22
CA ALA A 286 10.50 11.94 -38.62
C ALA A 286 11.41 11.06 -37.73
N GLU A 287 12.67 10.81 -38.15
CA GLU A 287 13.63 10.04 -37.34
C GLU A 287 14.02 10.75 -36.04
N CYS A 288 14.25 12.07 -36.08
CA CYS A 288 14.58 12.85 -34.89
C CYS A 288 13.39 12.92 -33.92
N CYS A 289 12.17 13.13 -34.44
CA CYS A 289 10.95 13.15 -33.63
C CYS A 289 10.71 11.79 -32.97
N LEU A 290 10.87 10.70 -33.73
CA LEU A 290 10.74 9.34 -33.18
C LEU A 290 11.78 9.07 -32.08
N GLY A 291 13.03 9.49 -32.27
CA GLY A 291 14.06 9.38 -31.24
C GLY A 291 13.64 10.12 -29.96
N TRP A 292 13.11 11.33 -30.09
CA TRP A 292 12.61 12.10 -28.95
C TRP A 292 11.40 11.44 -28.27
N ASP A 293 10.42 10.96 -29.03
CA ASP A 293 9.24 10.30 -28.45
C ASP A 293 9.64 9.09 -27.62
N ARG A 294 10.61 8.32 -28.13
CA ARG A 294 11.14 7.15 -27.45
C ARG A 294 11.98 7.54 -26.23
N ALA A 295 12.71 8.66 -26.27
CA ALA A 295 13.42 9.24 -25.13
C ALA A 295 12.46 9.53 -23.98
N VAL A 296 11.39 10.26 -24.30
CA VAL A 296 10.35 10.64 -23.35
C VAL A 296 9.64 9.42 -22.80
N GLU A 297 9.39 8.41 -23.63
CA GLU A 297 8.75 7.17 -23.18
C GLU A 297 9.62 6.38 -22.20
N MET A 298 10.94 6.32 -22.43
CA MET A 298 11.87 5.70 -21.48
C MET A 298 11.85 6.40 -20.12
N MET A 299 11.63 7.73 -20.08
CA MET A 299 11.42 8.47 -18.82
C MET A 299 10.13 8.09 -18.09
N ARG A 300 9.06 7.78 -18.84
CA ARG A 300 7.79 7.32 -18.23
C ARG A 300 7.99 5.96 -17.57
N VAL A 301 8.68 5.04 -18.26
CA VAL A 301 8.94 3.69 -17.76
C VAL A 301 9.90 3.70 -16.57
N SER A 302 10.97 4.50 -16.59
CA SER A 302 11.92 4.59 -15.47
C SER A 302 11.25 5.08 -14.18
N ARG A 303 10.24 5.96 -14.28
CA ARG A 303 9.46 6.42 -13.12
C ARG A 303 8.68 5.28 -12.46
N ILE A 304 8.08 4.39 -13.26
CA ILE A 304 7.35 3.22 -12.75
C ILE A 304 8.29 2.28 -11.97
N ILE A 305 9.52 2.09 -12.45
CA ILE A 305 10.51 1.22 -11.80
C ILE A 305 10.97 1.83 -10.46
N SER A 306 11.18 3.14 -10.40
CA SER A 306 11.58 3.84 -9.16
C SER A 306 10.43 3.87 -8.13
N ASP A 307 9.18 4.11 -8.54
CA ASP A 307 8.01 4.12 -7.65
C ASP A 307 7.64 2.68 -7.15
N GLN A 308 8.09 1.62 -7.84
CA GLN A 308 7.94 0.20 -7.43
C GLN A 308 9.01 -0.30 -6.43
N GLY A 309 9.79 0.59 -5.81
CA GLY A 309 10.56 0.25 -4.61
C GLY A 309 11.99 -0.23 -4.84
N ARG A 310 12.60 0.04 -6.00
CA ARG A 310 14.06 -0.04 -6.16
C ARG A 310 14.60 1.33 -6.49
N ILE A 311 14.75 2.16 -5.45
CA ILE A 311 15.76 3.21 -5.20
C ILE A 311 15.16 4.07 -4.08
N ILE A 312 15.06 3.51 -2.88
CA ILE A 312 15.15 4.30 -1.66
C ILE A 312 16.27 3.60 -0.90
N LYS A 313 17.48 4.19 -0.95
CA LYS A 313 18.51 3.77 0.00
C LYS A 313 17.90 3.91 1.40
N PRO A 314 17.91 2.85 2.23
CA PRO A 314 17.43 2.96 3.58
C PRO A 314 18.20 4.07 4.30
N LEU A 315 17.48 4.84 5.12
CA LEU A 315 18.08 5.82 6.02
C LEU A 315 19.07 5.08 6.94
N CYS A 316 20.35 5.33 6.72
CA CYS A 316 21.42 5.25 7.71
C CYS A 316 22.11 6.61 7.69
#